data_AF-A0A3S4JT45-F1
#
_entry.id   AF-A0A3S4JT45-F1
#
_cell.length_a   1.000
_cell.length_b   1.000
_cell.length_c   1.000
_cell.angle_alpha   90.00
_cell.angle_beta   90.00
_cell.angle_gamma   90.00
#
_symmetry.space_group_name_H-M   'P 1'
#
loop_
_entity.id
_entity.type
_entity.pdbx_description
1 polymer ?
#
loop_
_entity_poly.entity_id
_entity_poly.type
_entity_poly.pdbx_seq_one_letter_code
_entity_poly.pdbx_strand_id
1 'polypeptide(L)'
;MYPEVEWIKVDNASAAFHKVKEGELDALVATQLNSRYMIDHYYPNELYHFLIPGVQNASLSFAFPRGEPELKDIINKALNAIPPSEVLRLTEKWIKMPNVTIDTWDLYSEQFYIVTTLSVLLVGSSLLWGFYLLRSVRRRKVIQGDLENQISFRKALSDSLPNPTYVVNWQGNVISHNSAFEHYFTADYYKNAMLPLENSESPFKDVFLIRMKSQQKRKKIEQYTHRYLKLIMASRKDALITGIHYAICQPAIMLFIFVVGKILPRRVI
;
A
#
# COMPACT_ATOMS: atom_id res chain seq x y z
N MET A 1 25.82 53.57 -31.15
CA MET A 1 26.24 52.14 -31.16
C MET A 1 26.55 51.80 -29.72
N TYR A 2 25.91 50.80 -29.12
CA TYR A 2 26.00 50.49 -27.69
C TYR A 2 27.29 49.69 -27.42
N PRO A 3 28.38 50.31 -26.92
CA PRO A 3 29.67 49.64 -26.80
C PRO A 3 29.80 48.82 -25.52
N GLU A 4 28.90 49.05 -24.56
CA GLU A 4 28.84 48.34 -23.27
C GLU A 4 28.03 47.04 -23.36
N VAL A 5 27.45 46.72 -24.53
CA VAL A 5 26.64 45.53 -24.76
C VAL A 5 27.50 44.44 -25.39
N GLU A 6 27.52 43.26 -24.76
CA GLU A 6 28.11 42.06 -25.34
C GLU A 6 27.12 41.45 -26.36
N TRP A 7 27.54 41.38 -27.63
CA TRP A 7 26.71 40.84 -28.70
C TRP A 7 26.93 39.33 -28.85
N ILE A 8 25.92 38.55 -28.47
CA ILE A 8 25.94 37.10 -28.63
C ILE A 8 25.12 36.73 -29.87
N LYS A 9 25.76 36.04 -30.82
CA LYS A 9 25.09 35.56 -32.03
C LYS A 9 24.33 34.27 -31.71
N VAL A 10 23.08 34.21 -32.13
CA VAL A 10 22.20 33.05 -31.98
C VAL A 10 21.75 32.59 -33.37
N ASP A 11 21.51 31.30 -33.53
CA ASP A 11 21.21 30.68 -34.84
C ASP A 11 19.91 31.19 -35.46
N ASN A 12 18.87 31.38 -34.64
CA ASN A 12 17.56 31.83 -35.10
C ASN A 12 16.81 32.62 -34.01
N ALA A 13 15.77 33.34 -34.45
CA ALA A 13 14.98 34.20 -33.57
C ALA A 13 14.30 33.40 -32.43
N SER A 14 13.69 32.25 -32.73
CA SER A 14 12.99 31.44 -31.72
C SER A 14 13.91 30.97 -30.59
N ALA A 15 15.12 30.52 -30.94
CA ALA A 15 16.14 30.16 -29.96
C ALA A 15 16.58 31.37 -29.11
N ALA A 16 16.68 32.56 -29.71
CA ALA A 16 17.00 33.78 -28.97
C ALA A 16 15.89 34.16 -27.97
N PHE A 17 14.61 34.07 -28.36
CA PHE A 17 13.49 34.28 -27.42
C PHE A 17 13.52 33.29 -26.26
N HIS A 18 13.72 32.00 -26.55
CA HIS A 18 13.81 30.97 -25.52
C HIS A 18 14.97 31.23 -24.54
N LYS A 19 16.16 31.61 -25.04
CA LYS A 19 17.32 31.90 -24.19
C LYS A 19 17.11 33.12 -23.29
N VAL A 20 16.42 34.16 -23.77
CA VAL A 20 16.03 35.29 -22.90
C VAL A 20 15.05 34.84 -21.83
N LYS A 21 14.08 34.00 -22.17
CA LYS A 21 13.11 33.46 -21.20
C LYS A 21 13.77 32.58 -20.13
N GLU A 22 14.79 31.79 -20.48
CA GLU A 22 15.56 30.98 -19.52
C GLU A 22 16.58 31.81 -18.70
N GLY A 23 16.75 33.10 -19.01
CA GLY A 23 17.72 33.97 -18.34
C GLY A 23 19.17 33.74 -18.78
N GLU A 24 19.40 33.05 -19.89
CA GLU A 24 20.73 32.89 -20.49
C GLU A 24 21.19 34.16 -21.23
N LEU A 25 20.24 35.01 -21.65
CA LEU A 25 20.47 36.29 -22.30
C LEU A 25 19.64 37.37 -21.61
N ASP A 26 20.20 38.56 -21.40
CA ASP A 26 19.47 39.67 -20.76
C ASP A 26 18.41 40.30 -21.68
N ALA A 27 18.70 40.35 -22.98
CA ALA A 27 17.82 40.94 -23.97
C ALA A 27 18.09 40.39 -25.38
N LEU A 28 17.11 40.55 -26.27
CA LEU A 28 17.23 40.26 -27.69
C LEU A 28 16.82 41.48 -28.54
N VAL A 29 17.46 41.64 -29.68
CA VAL A 29 17.07 42.63 -30.70
C VAL A 29 16.32 41.91 -31.82
N ALA A 30 15.05 42.27 -32.01
CA ALA A 30 14.21 41.73 -33.06
C ALA A 30 13.30 42.81 -33.66
N THR A 31 12.67 42.50 -34.79
CA THR A 31 11.69 43.40 -35.40
C THR A 31 10.44 43.49 -34.52
N GLN A 32 9.78 44.65 -34.50
CA GLN A 32 8.56 44.84 -33.70
C GLN A 32 7.46 43.82 -34.06
N LEU A 33 7.33 43.47 -35.33
CA LEU A 33 6.38 42.47 -35.81
C LEU A 33 6.66 41.10 -35.18
N ASN A 34 7.93 40.66 -35.20
CA ASN A 34 8.33 39.38 -34.64
C ASN A 34 8.18 39.37 -33.11
N SER A 35 8.59 40.45 -32.43
CA SER A 35 8.46 40.56 -30.97
C SER A 35 7.01 40.48 -30.50
N ARG A 36 6.08 41.21 -31.15
CA ARG A 36 4.65 41.13 -30.81
C ARG A 36 4.10 39.73 -31.03
N TYR A 37 4.35 39.13 -32.19
CA TYR A 37 3.89 37.77 -32.47
C TYR A 37 4.44 36.75 -31.46
N MET A 38 5.75 36.78 -31.16
CA MET A 38 6.37 35.82 -30.25
C MET A 38 5.90 35.99 -28.80
N ILE A 39 5.80 37.23 -28.31
CA ILE A 39 5.37 37.52 -26.95
C ILE A 39 3.88 37.21 -26.77
N ASP A 40 3.03 37.69 -27.67
CA ASP A 40 1.58 37.53 -27.53
C ASP A 40 1.15 36.06 -27.66
N HIS A 41 1.93 35.23 -28.38
CA HIS A 41 1.57 33.85 -28.69
C HIS A 41 2.30 32.78 -27.87
N TYR A 42 3.60 32.96 -27.59
CA TYR A 42 4.43 31.93 -26.96
C TYR A 42 4.90 32.29 -25.55
N TYR A 43 5.00 33.58 -25.22
CA TYR A 43 5.53 34.05 -23.93
C TYR A 43 4.66 35.13 -23.28
N PRO A 44 3.32 34.93 -23.19
CA PRO A 44 2.41 35.94 -22.69
C PRO A 44 2.71 36.24 -21.22
N ASN A 45 2.91 37.51 -20.88
CA ASN A 45 3.27 38.01 -19.54
C ASN A 45 4.65 37.58 -19.00
N GLU A 46 5.42 36.80 -19.76
CA GLU A 46 6.79 36.40 -19.39
C GLU A 46 7.82 37.36 -19.99
N LEU A 47 7.62 37.76 -21.25
CA LEU A 47 8.52 38.66 -21.97
C LEU A 47 7.82 39.96 -22.35
N TYR A 48 8.58 41.06 -22.41
CA TYR A 48 8.10 42.39 -22.78
C TYR A 48 9.00 42.97 -23.87
N HIS A 49 8.42 43.82 -24.73
CA HIS A 49 9.18 44.53 -25.76
C HIS A 49 9.08 46.04 -25.57
N PHE A 50 10.14 46.74 -25.97
CA PHE A 50 10.19 48.19 -26.05
C PHE A 50 10.92 48.60 -27.33
N LEU A 51 10.64 49.82 -27.79
CA LEU A 51 11.34 50.39 -28.95
C LEU A 51 12.66 51.00 -28.49
N ILE A 52 13.73 50.74 -29.24
CA ILE A 52 15.04 51.32 -28.99
C ILE A 52 15.08 52.72 -29.63
N PRO A 53 15.22 53.81 -28.85
CA PRO A 53 15.25 55.16 -29.39
C PRO A 53 16.40 55.35 -30.38
N GLY A 54 16.14 56.00 -31.50
CA GLY A 54 17.16 56.34 -32.50
C GLY A 54 17.59 55.17 -33.41
N VAL A 55 16.99 53.99 -33.28
CA VAL A 55 17.17 52.87 -34.23
C VAL A 55 16.05 52.90 -35.27
N GLN A 56 16.42 52.83 -36.55
CA GLN A 56 15.43 52.80 -37.63
C GLN A 56 14.68 51.47 -37.62
N ASN A 57 13.37 51.52 -37.92
CA ASN A 57 12.55 50.33 -38.02
C ASN A 57 13.06 49.40 -39.13
N ALA A 58 13.12 48.10 -38.84
CA ALA A 58 13.44 47.10 -39.84
C ALA A 58 12.35 47.09 -40.93
N SER A 59 12.77 47.22 -42.19
CA SER A 59 11.90 47.03 -43.36
C SER A 59 12.05 45.61 -43.90
N LEU A 60 10.93 45.02 -44.32
CA LEU A 60 10.93 43.76 -45.06
C LEU A 60 10.96 44.06 -46.55
N SER A 61 11.81 43.37 -47.30
CA SER A 61 11.94 43.56 -48.74
C SER A 61 12.35 42.25 -49.40
N PHE A 62 11.94 42.06 -50.65
CA PHE A 62 12.41 40.94 -51.45
C PHE A 62 13.81 41.22 -51.96
N ALA A 63 14.69 40.22 -51.82
CA ALA A 63 16.05 40.26 -52.35
C ALA A 63 16.10 39.54 -53.70
N PHE A 64 16.79 40.15 -54.67
CA PHE A 64 16.96 39.59 -56.01
C PHE A 64 18.44 39.55 -56.38
N PRO A 65 18.90 38.55 -57.16
CA PRO A 65 20.24 38.56 -57.73
C PRO A 65 20.49 39.83 -58.55
N ARG A 66 21.72 40.35 -58.52
CA ARG A 66 22.07 41.58 -59.27
C ARG A 66 21.88 41.45 -60.80
N GLY A 67 21.86 40.22 -61.33
CA GLY A 67 21.69 39.92 -62.76
C GLY A 67 20.25 39.84 -63.27
N GLU A 68 19.24 40.03 -62.42
CA GLU A 68 17.82 39.90 -62.80
C GLU A 68 17.01 41.18 -62.51
N PRO A 69 17.34 42.32 -63.16
CA PRO A 69 16.63 43.56 -62.94
C PRO A 69 15.17 43.50 -63.44
N GLU A 70 14.87 42.74 -64.51
CA GLU A 70 13.50 42.63 -65.01
C GLU A 70 12.57 41.95 -64.00
N LEU A 71 13.04 40.90 -63.30
CA LEU A 71 12.26 40.23 -62.26
C LEU A 71 11.96 41.18 -61.10
N LYS A 72 12.98 41.91 -60.64
CA LYS A 72 12.81 42.93 -59.60
C LYS A 72 11.72 43.94 -59.99
N ASP A 73 11.73 44.41 -61.23
CA ASP A 73 10.74 45.39 -61.70
C ASP A 73 9.33 44.80 -61.82
N ILE A 74 9.20 43.56 -62.27
CA ILE A 74 7.91 42.86 -62.31
C ILE A 74 7.33 42.71 -60.90
N ILE A 75 8.14 42.27 -59.93
CA ILE A 75 7.69 42.12 -58.54
C ILE A 75 7.36 43.48 -57.92
N ASN A 76 8.18 44.51 -58.15
CA ASN A 76 7.88 45.86 -57.64
C ASN A 76 6.58 46.43 -58.22
N LYS A 77 6.29 46.19 -59.52
CA LYS A 77 5.00 46.57 -60.11
C LYS A 77 3.84 45.85 -59.44
N ALA A 78 3.98 44.54 -59.19
CA ALA A 78 2.97 43.76 -58.50
C ALA A 78 2.75 44.25 -57.06
N LEU A 79 3.82 44.54 -56.31
CA LEU A 79 3.72 45.06 -54.94
C LEU A 79 3.08 46.44 -54.90
N ASN A 80 3.44 47.34 -55.84
CA ASN A 80 2.86 48.68 -55.93
C ASN A 80 1.37 48.67 -56.33
N ALA A 81 0.90 47.59 -56.97
CA ALA A 81 -0.51 47.41 -57.29
C ALA A 81 -1.36 47.01 -56.07
N ILE A 82 -0.74 46.57 -54.96
CA ILE A 82 -1.45 46.18 -53.74
C ILE A 82 -1.83 47.45 -52.95
N PRO A 83 -3.14 47.69 -52.69
CA PRO A 83 -3.56 48.84 -51.89
C PRO A 83 -3.04 48.76 -50.44
N PRO A 84 -2.69 49.88 -49.79
CA PRO A 84 -2.25 49.88 -48.39
C PRO A 84 -3.27 49.27 -47.42
N SER A 85 -4.56 49.39 -47.71
CA SER A 85 -5.64 48.78 -46.91
C SER A 85 -5.58 47.25 -46.91
N GLU A 86 -5.18 46.64 -48.03
CA GLU A 86 -5.05 45.20 -48.15
C GLU A 86 -3.82 44.70 -47.38
N VAL A 87 -2.70 45.43 -47.44
CA VAL A 87 -1.51 45.14 -46.64
C VAL A 87 -1.82 45.22 -45.14
N LEU A 88 -2.57 46.24 -44.70
CA LEU A 88 -3.00 46.36 -43.32
C LEU A 88 -3.92 45.19 -42.92
N ARG A 89 -4.90 44.84 -43.77
CA ARG A 89 -5.81 43.70 -43.53
C ARG A 89 -5.05 42.38 -43.37
N LEU A 90 -4.07 42.13 -44.23
CA LEU A 90 -3.21 40.95 -44.14
C LEU A 90 -2.40 40.98 -42.84
N THR A 91 -1.75 42.10 -42.54
CA THR A 91 -0.93 42.26 -41.33
C THR A 91 -1.76 42.03 -40.06
N GLU A 92 -2.95 42.62 -39.99
CA GLU A 92 -3.86 42.38 -38.87
C GLU A 92 -4.30 40.93 -38.78
N LYS A 93 -4.61 40.26 -39.90
CA LYS A 93 -4.99 38.84 -39.88
C LYS A 93 -3.87 37.96 -39.33
N TRP A 94 -2.62 38.21 -39.73
CA TRP A 94 -1.46 37.43 -39.28
C TRP A 94 -1.11 37.70 -37.80
N ILE A 95 -1.22 38.95 -37.34
CA ILE A 95 -0.93 39.31 -35.93
C ILE A 95 -2.08 38.93 -35.00
N LYS A 96 -3.33 39.19 -35.41
CA LYS A 96 -4.53 38.98 -34.59
C LYS A 96 -5.02 37.54 -34.60
N MET A 97 -4.31 36.53 -35.11
CA MET A 97 -4.73 35.13 -34.90
C MET A 97 -4.73 34.83 -33.39
N PRO A 98 -5.88 34.90 -32.68
CA PRO A 98 -5.91 34.90 -31.24
C PRO A 98 -6.34 33.52 -30.73
N ASN A 99 -5.82 33.14 -29.58
CA ASN A 99 -6.01 31.83 -28.96
C ASN A 99 -5.46 30.65 -29.78
N VAL A 100 -4.15 30.45 -29.72
CA VAL A 100 -3.76 29.19 -29.09
C VAL A 100 -4.24 29.35 -27.65
N THR A 101 -5.42 28.83 -27.37
CA THR A 101 -5.55 28.12 -26.11
C THR A 101 -4.34 27.19 -26.11
N ILE A 102 -3.28 27.56 -25.39
CA ILE A 102 -2.13 26.68 -25.19
C ILE A 102 -2.78 25.37 -24.82
N ASP A 103 -2.67 24.39 -25.72
CA ASP A 103 -3.33 23.11 -25.54
C ASP A 103 -2.54 22.46 -24.43
N THR A 104 -2.93 22.79 -23.21
CA THR A 104 -2.35 22.35 -21.93
C THR A 104 -2.28 20.83 -21.87
N TRP A 105 -2.98 20.15 -22.77
CA TRP A 105 -2.91 18.73 -23.02
C TRP A 105 -1.48 18.22 -23.24
N ASP A 106 -0.65 18.88 -24.05
CA ASP A 106 0.67 18.33 -24.40
C ASP A 106 1.70 18.51 -23.27
N LEU A 107 1.64 19.66 -22.57
CA LEU A 107 2.56 20.00 -21.47
C LEU A 107 2.21 19.30 -20.14
N TYR A 108 0.94 18.91 -19.93
CA TYR A 108 0.47 18.23 -18.71
C TYR A 108 0.21 16.73 -18.89
N SER A 109 0.34 16.19 -20.11
CA SER A 109 0.02 14.78 -20.41
C SER A 109 0.83 13.80 -19.55
N GLU A 110 2.16 13.94 -19.45
CA GLU A 110 2.99 13.01 -18.69
C GLU A 110 2.66 13.00 -17.19
N GLN A 111 2.50 14.18 -16.58
CA GLN A 111 2.21 14.32 -15.15
C GLN A 111 0.79 13.81 -14.82
N PHE A 112 -0.18 14.05 -15.70
CA PHE A 112 -1.56 13.59 -15.56
C PHE A 112 -1.67 12.06 -15.63
N TYR A 113 -0.92 11.39 -16.53
CA TYR A 113 -0.90 9.93 -16.62
C TYR A 113 -0.27 9.28 -15.38
N ILE A 114 0.79 9.87 -14.81
CA ILE A 114 1.41 9.36 -13.58
C ILE A 114 0.42 9.42 -12.41
N VAL A 115 -0.22 10.57 -12.20
CA VAL A 115 -1.18 10.76 -11.09
C VAL A 115 -2.42 9.87 -11.26
N THR A 116 -2.94 9.77 -12.48
CA THR A 116 -4.07 8.88 -12.80
C THR A 116 -3.70 7.42 -12.56
N THR A 117 -2.52 6.98 -13.02
CA THR A 117 -2.04 5.60 -12.81
C THR A 117 -1.87 5.28 -11.33
N LEU A 118 -1.26 6.19 -10.56
CA LEU A 118 -1.08 6.03 -9.12
C LEU A 118 -2.42 5.94 -8.39
N SER A 119 -3.38 6.79 -8.77
CA SER A 119 -4.73 6.79 -8.18
C SER A 119 -5.48 5.49 -8.48
N VAL A 120 -5.43 5.00 -9.72
CA VAL A 120 -6.05 3.73 -10.12
C VAL A 120 -5.40 2.55 -9.40
N LEU A 121 -4.07 2.53 -9.25
CA LEU A 121 -3.36 1.49 -8.51
C LEU A 121 -3.75 1.50 -7.01
N LEU A 122 -3.85 2.67 -6.40
CA LEU A 122 -4.24 2.81 -4.99
C LEU A 122 -5.67 2.32 -4.77
N VAL A 123 -6.61 2.76 -5.61
CA VAL A 123 -8.00 2.31 -5.56
C VAL A 123 -8.10 0.80 -5.82
N GLY A 124 -7.39 0.28 -6.83
CA GLY A 124 -7.34 -1.14 -7.14
C GLY A 124 -6.81 -1.99 -5.99
N SER A 125 -5.74 -1.53 -5.32
CA SER A 125 -5.18 -2.19 -4.13
C SER A 125 -6.18 -2.21 -2.96
N SER A 126 -6.84 -1.08 -2.71
CA SER A 126 -7.88 -0.97 -1.67
C SER A 126 -9.06 -1.91 -1.95
N LEU A 127 -9.53 -1.97 -3.20
CA LEU A 127 -10.60 -2.89 -3.61
C LEU A 127 -10.16 -4.35 -3.54
N LEU A 128 -8.94 -4.67 -3.95
CA LEU A 128 -8.39 -6.03 -3.86
C LEU A 128 -8.32 -6.49 -2.40
N TRP A 129 -7.89 -5.60 -1.50
CA TRP A 129 -7.89 -5.86 -0.06
C TRP A 129 -9.31 -6.04 0.48
N GLY A 130 -10.25 -5.16 0.11
CA GLY A 130 -11.66 -5.28 0.49
C GLY A 130 -12.29 -6.60 0.01
N PHE A 131 -12.05 -6.98 -1.24
CA PHE A 131 -12.51 -8.25 -1.81
C PHE A 131 -11.88 -9.45 -1.08
N TYR A 132 -10.58 -9.38 -0.77
CA TYR A 132 -9.89 -10.40 0.00
C TYR A 132 -10.47 -10.54 1.42
N LEU A 133 -10.72 -9.41 2.12
CA LEU A 133 -11.32 -9.39 3.45
C LEU A 133 -12.74 -10.00 3.44
N LEU A 134 -13.59 -9.60 2.48
CA LEU A 134 -14.93 -10.15 2.34
C LEU A 134 -14.91 -11.67 2.07
N ARG A 135 -13.95 -12.13 1.25
CA ARG A 135 -13.74 -13.56 1.00
C ARG A 135 -13.27 -14.30 2.27
N SER A 136 -12.38 -13.69 3.04
CA SER A 136 -11.89 -14.23 4.32
C SER A 136 -13.03 -14.38 5.34
N VAL A 137 -13.90 -13.37 5.47
CA VAL A 137 -15.05 -13.41 6.38
C VAL A 137 -16.05 -14.49 5.96
N ARG A 138 -16.37 -14.64 4.67
CA ARG A 138 -17.28 -15.72 4.21
C ARG A 138 -16.72 -17.10 4.53
N ARG A 139 -15.41 -17.33 4.32
CA ARG A 139 -14.78 -18.60 4.69
C ARG A 139 -14.86 -18.88 6.19
N ARG A 140 -14.66 -17.88 7.03
CA ARG A 140 -14.78 -18.01 8.49
C ARG A 140 -16.20 -18.34 8.93
N LYS A 141 -17.22 -17.73 8.33
CA LYS A 141 -18.62 -18.02 8.65
C LYS A 141 -18.99 -19.49 8.36
N VAL A 142 -18.48 -20.05 7.26
CA VAL A 142 -18.70 -21.47 6.94
C VAL A 142 -18.04 -22.40 7.98
N ILE A 143 -16.81 -22.08 8.42
CA ILE A 143 -16.11 -22.86 9.46
C ILE A 143 -16.81 -22.72 10.82
N GLN A 144 -17.31 -21.52 11.15
CA GLN A 144 -18.07 -21.28 12.39
C GLN A 144 -19.42 -22.02 12.40
N GLY A 145 -20.12 -22.08 11.27
CA GLY A 145 -21.38 -22.83 11.16
C GLY A 145 -21.20 -24.34 11.40
N ASP A 146 -20.08 -24.91 10.95
CA ASP A 146 -19.78 -26.32 11.23
C ASP A 146 -19.49 -26.57 12.72
N LEU A 147 -18.81 -25.62 13.38
CA LEU A 147 -18.56 -25.69 14.83
C LEU A 147 -19.85 -25.58 15.66
N GLU A 148 -20.78 -24.72 15.25
CA GLU A 148 -22.10 -24.57 15.89
C GLU A 148 -22.94 -25.85 15.76
N ASN A 149 -22.94 -26.48 14.58
CA ASN A 149 -23.59 -27.78 14.36
C ASN A 149 -22.99 -28.89 15.24
N GLN A 150 -21.68 -28.90 15.46
CA GLN A 150 -21.05 -29.86 16.37
C GLN A 150 -21.44 -29.63 17.83
N ILE A 151 -21.58 -28.37 18.26
CA ILE A 151 -21.99 -28.02 19.63
C ILE A 151 -23.45 -28.43 19.86
N SER A 152 -24.36 -28.12 18.93
CA SER A 152 -25.77 -28.48 19.03
C SER A 152 -25.98 -30.00 18.96
N PHE A 153 -25.24 -30.70 18.10
CA PHE A 153 -25.30 -32.16 17.99
C PHE A 153 -24.82 -32.86 19.26
N ARG A 154 -23.70 -32.42 19.83
CA ARG A 154 -23.20 -32.95 21.11
C ARG A 154 -24.19 -32.73 22.24
N LYS A 155 -24.82 -31.55 22.28
CA LYS A 155 -25.83 -31.23 23.28
C LYS A 155 -27.08 -32.10 23.11
N ALA A 156 -27.57 -32.28 21.89
CA ALA A 156 -28.70 -33.16 21.60
C ALA A 156 -28.43 -34.64 21.94
N LEU A 157 -27.23 -35.14 21.64
CA LEU A 157 -26.82 -36.49 22.06
C LEU A 157 -26.82 -36.62 23.58
N SER A 158 -26.24 -35.64 24.27
CA SER A 158 -26.25 -35.59 25.72
C SER A 158 -27.70 -35.58 26.23
N ASP A 159 -28.57 -34.74 25.67
CA ASP A 159 -29.96 -34.57 26.12
C ASP A 159 -30.86 -35.77 25.82
N SER A 160 -30.50 -36.60 24.84
CA SER A 160 -31.24 -37.82 24.49
C SER A 160 -30.99 -39.00 25.44
N LEU A 161 -29.98 -38.90 26.32
CA LEU A 161 -29.65 -39.96 27.27
C LEU A 161 -30.73 -40.02 28.37
N PRO A 162 -31.39 -41.18 28.58
CA PRO A 162 -32.46 -41.32 29.56
C PRO A 162 -31.94 -41.35 31.01
N ASN A 163 -30.62 -41.44 31.21
CA ASN A 163 -29.99 -41.42 32.52
C ASN A 163 -29.51 -40.00 32.88
N PRO A 164 -29.69 -39.56 34.14
CA PRO A 164 -29.25 -38.24 34.57
C PRO A 164 -27.72 -38.18 34.57
N THR A 165 -27.14 -37.46 33.60
CA THR A 165 -25.69 -37.25 33.51
C THR A 165 -25.32 -35.82 33.85
N TYR A 166 -24.29 -35.66 34.67
CA TYR A 166 -23.76 -34.36 35.07
C TYR A 166 -22.22 -34.40 35.09
N VAL A 167 -21.61 -33.27 34.77
CA VAL A 167 -20.16 -33.08 34.79
C VAL A 167 -19.84 -32.09 35.91
N VAL A 168 -18.89 -32.45 36.78
CA VAL A 168 -18.39 -31.58 37.86
C VAL A 168 -16.99 -31.08 37.56
N ASN A 169 -16.66 -29.87 38.01
CA ASN A 169 -15.29 -29.39 38.02
C ASN A 169 -14.48 -30.05 39.16
N TRP A 170 -13.18 -29.75 39.23
CA TRP A 170 -12.28 -30.29 40.26
C TRP A 170 -12.63 -29.86 41.69
N GLN A 171 -13.40 -28.78 41.86
CA GLN A 171 -13.90 -28.31 43.16
C GLN A 171 -15.25 -28.95 43.54
N GLY A 172 -15.81 -29.80 42.68
CA GLY A 172 -17.06 -30.52 42.93
C GLY A 172 -18.34 -29.74 42.59
N ASN A 173 -18.25 -28.63 41.86
CA ASN A 173 -19.43 -27.91 41.36
C ASN A 173 -19.87 -28.47 40.00
N VAL A 174 -21.17 -28.61 39.76
CA VAL A 174 -21.74 -29.06 38.48
C VAL A 174 -21.56 -27.96 37.42
N ILE A 175 -20.90 -28.29 36.30
CA ILE A 175 -20.63 -27.38 35.17
C ILE A 175 -21.51 -27.65 33.95
N SER A 176 -22.09 -28.85 33.85
CA SER A 176 -22.97 -29.23 32.75
C SER A 176 -23.87 -30.39 33.19
N HIS A 177 -25.14 -30.36 32.79
CA HIS A 177 -26.11 -31.42 33.02
C HIS A 177 -26.97 -31.62 31.77
N ASN A 178 -27.46 -32.84 31.59
CA ASN A 178 -28.44 -33.23 30.56
C ASN A 178 -29.86 -32.91 31.07
N SER A 179 -30.81 -32.61 30.18
CA SER A 179 -32.25 -32.51 30.48
C SER A 179 -32.85 -33.64 31.36
N ALA A 180 -32.39 -34.89 31.24
CA ALA A 180 -32.84 -35.99 32.12
C ALA A 180 -32.45 -35.78 33.60
N PHE A 181 -31.37 -35.05 33.86
CA PHE A 181 -30.98 -34.63 35.21
C PHE A 181 -32.03 -33.70 35.83
N GLU A 182 -32.64 -32.82 35.02
CA GLU A 182 -33.68 -31.90 35.48
C GLU A 182 -34.99 -32.62 35.85
N HIS A 183 -35.26 -33.76 35.21
CA HIS A 183 -36.50 -34.51 35.41
C HIS A 183 -36.42 -35.52 36.57
N TYR A 184 -35.22 -36.01 36.90
CA TYR A 184 -35.03 -37.05 37.92
C TYR A 184 -35.01 -36.49 39.36
N PHE A 185 -34.64 -35.23 39.57
CA PHE A 185 -34.47 -34.63 40.90
C PHE A 185 -35.54 -33.58 41.21
N THR A 186 -36.03 -33.52 42.45
CA THR A 186 -37.07 -32.58 42.94
C THR A 186 -36.48 -31.20 43.25
N ALA A 187 -37.27 -30.11 43.18
CA ALA A 187 -36.86 -28.72 43.47
C ALA A 187 -35.98 -28.55 44.73
N ASP A 188 -36.35 -29.21 45.83
CA ASP A 188 -35.62 -29.16 47.11
C ASP A 188 -34.28 -29.93 47.08
N TYR A 189 -34.18 -30.93 46.21
CA TYR A 189 -32.96 -31.70 45.98
C TYR A 189 -31.90 -30.88 45.23
N TYR A 190 -32.29 -29.97 44.33
CA TYR A 190 -31.36 -29.09 43.60
C TYR A 190 -30.54 -28.20 44.52
N LYS A 191 -31.20 -27.65 45.54
CA LYS A 191 -30.56 -26.73 46.49
C LYS A 191 -29.37 -27.39 47.19
N ASN A 192 -29.46 -28.69 47.43
CA ASN A 192 -28.44 -29.47 48.12
C ASN A 192 -27.47 -30.18 47.14
N ALA A 193 -27.92 -30.50 45.92
CA ALA A 193 -27.12 -31.12 44.86
C ALA A 193 -26.15 -30.15 44.16
N MET A 194 -26.41 -28.84 44.22
CA MET A 194 -25.49 -27.79 43.75
C MET A 194 -24.40 -27.43 44.76
N LEU A 195 -24.49 -27.95 45.99
CA LEU A 195 -23.41 -27.79 46.97
C LEU A 195 -22.17 -28.58 46.52
N PRO A 196 -20.95 -28.07 46.81
CA PRO A 196 -19.72 -28.79 46.50
C PRO A 196 -19.77 -30.22 47.05
N LEU A 197 -19.24 -31.19 46.30
CA LEU A 197 -19.20 -32.61 46.69
C LEU A 197 -18.54 -32.89 48.06
N GLU A 198 -17.82 -31.91 48.61
CA GLU A 198 -17.18 -31.95 49.93
C GLU A 198 -18.15 -31.62 51.09
N ASN A 199 -19.29 -30.98 50.80
CA ASN A 199 -20.27 -30.57 51.80
C ASN A 199 -21.02 -31.79 52.38
N SER A 200 -21.17 -31.84 53.70
CA SER A 200 -21.84 -32.92 54.44
C SER A 200 -23.32 -33.07 54.10
N GLU A 201 -23.96 -32.02 53.59
CA GLU A 201 -25.37 -31.99 53.18
C GLU A 201 -25.55 -32.38 51.69
N SER A 202 -24.44 -32.60 50.96
CA SER A 202 -24.51 -33.03 49.56
C SER A 202 -24.96 -34.50 49.49
N PRO A 203 -26.01 -34.82 48.70
CA PRO A 203 -26.47 -36.19 48.52
C PRO A 203 -25.43 -37.10 47.82
N PHE A 204 -24.35 -36.52 47.29
CA PHE A 204 -23.27 -37.24 46.58
C PHE A 204 -22.00 -37.44 47.43
N LYS A 205 -22.04 -37.11 48.73
CA LYS A 205 -20.91 -37.26 49.66
C LYS A 205 -20.29 -38.66 49.65
N ASP A 206 -21.12 -39.70 49.58
CA ASP A 206 -20.66 -41.08 49.63
C ASP A 206 -19.82 -41.46 48.40
N VAL A 207 -20.18 -40.93 47.23
CA VAL A 207 -19.43 -41.13 45.98
C VAL A 207 -18.09 -40.39 46.04
N PHE A 208 -18.06 -39.18 46.61
CA PHE A 208 -16.82 -38.44 46.83
C PHE A 208 -15.87 -39.18 47.77
N LEU A 209 -16.38 -39.74 48.87
CA LEU A 209 -15.60 -40.53 49.82
C LEU A 209 -14.99 -41.79 49.19
N ILE A 210 -15.74 -42.50 48.33
CA ILE A 210 -15.23 -43.67 47.59
C ILE A 210 -14.10 -43.25 46.63
N ARG A 211 -14.28 -42.14 45.89
CA ARG A 211 -13.27 -41.63 44.97
C ARG A 211 -12.01 -41.17 45.71
N MET A 212 -12.16 -40.47 46.84
CA MET A 212 -11.04 -40.06 47.70
C MET A 212 -10.24 -41.26 48.22
N LYS A 213 -10.91 -42.32 48.70
CA LYS A 213 -10.24 -43.57 49.11
C LYS A 213 -9.47 -44.22 47.95
N SER A 214 -10.04 -44.22 46.75
CA SER A 214 -9.37 -44.77 45.55
C SER A 214 -8.13 -43.96 45.15
N GLN A 215 -8.18 -42.63 45.29
CA GLN A 215 -7.06 -41.73 45.00
C GLN A 215 -5.94 -41.87 46.04
N GLN A 216 -6.27 -41.98 47.33
CA GLN A 216 -5.28 -42.29 48.37
C GLN A 216 -4.60 -43.64 48.12
N LYS A 217 -5.36 -44.66 47.70
CA LYS A 217 -4.79 -45.97 47.35
C LYS A 217 -3.80 -45.87 46.17
N ARG A 218 -4.15 -45.10 45.12
CA ARG A 218 -3.26 -44.84 43.98
C ARG A 218 -1.99 -44.10 44.37
N LYS A 219 -2.09 -43.02 45.16
CA LYS A 219 -0.91 -42.28 45.65
C LYS A 219 0.01 -43.17 46.49
N LYS A 220 -0.56 -44.05 47.32
CA LYS A 220 0.23 -45.04 48.08
C LYS A 220 0.98 -46.00 47.15
N ILE A 221 0.30 -46.53 46.13
CA ILE A 221 0.92 -47.43 45.13
C ILE A 221 2.05 -46.70 44.39
N GLU A 222 1.84 -45.47 43.94
CA GLU A 222 2.89 -44.66 43.29
C GLU A 222 4.09 -44.43 44.22
N GLN A 223 3.86 -44.16 45.50
CA GLN A 223 4.93 -43.99 46.49
C GLN A 223 5.73 -45.28 46.70
N TYR A 224 5.06 -46.44 46.76
CA TYR A 224 5.75 -47.74 46.80
C TYR A 224 6.55 -47.98 45.51
N THR A 225 5.95 -47.75 44.35
CA THR A 225 6.62 -47.88 43.05
C THR A 225 7.84 -46.99 42.94
N HIS A 226 7.78 -45.74 43.41
CA HIS A 226 8.93 -44.83 43.46
C HIS A 226 10.02 -45.33 44.42
N ARG A 227 9.66 -45.88 45.58
CA ARG A 227 10.63 -46.47 46.52
C ARG A 227 11.32 -47.70 45.94
N TYR A 228 10.58 -48.58 45.26
CA TYR A 228 11.14 -49.75 44.57
C TYR A 228 12.02 -49.35 43.37
N LEU A 229 11.61 -48.40 42.53
CA LEU A 229 12.43 -47.86 41.44
C LEU A 229 13.71 -47.19 41.96
N LYS A 230 13.66 -46.48 43.09
CA LYS A 230 14.83 -45.87 43.72
C LYS A 230 15.80 -46.92 44.27
N LEU A 231 15.30 -48.03 44.81
CA LEU A 231 16.11 -49.18 45.23
C LEU A 231 16.75 -49.90 44.04
N ILE A 232 16.00 -50.13 42.95
CA ILE A 232 16.52 -50.73 41.71
C ILE A 232 17.58 -49.82 41.07
N MET A 233 17.37 -48.51 41.02
CA MET A 233 18.37 -47.55 40.52
C MET A 233 19.60 -47.43 41.43
N ALA A 234 19.44 -47.56 42.74
CA ALA A 234 20.58 -47.61 43.67
C ALA A 234 21.41 -48.89 43.48
N SER A 235 20.75 -50.04 43.26
CA SER A 235 21.42 -51.31 42.94
C SER A 235 22.08 -51.35 41.56
N ARG A 236 21.66 -50.48 40.62
CA ARG A 236 22.20 -50.40 39.25
C ARG A 236 23.34 -49.38 39.08
N LYS A 237 23.64 -48.58 40.11
CA LYS A 237 24.75 -47.60 40.06
C LYS A 237 26.15 -48.22 40.16
N ASP A 238 26.25 -49.47 40.60
CA ASP A 238 27.54 -50.18 40.69
C ASP A 238 27.83 -51.05 39.45
N ALA A 239 26.94 -51.05 38.45
CA ALA A 239 27.08 -51.85 37.23
C ALA A 239 26.53 -51.10 36.00
N LEU A 240 27.24 -50.09 35.52
CA LEU A 240 27.47 -49.80 34.09
C LEU A 240 28.33 -48.52 33.94
N ILE A 241 29.64 -48.68 34.11
CA ILE A 241 30.64 -47.90 33.38
C ILE A 241 30.81 -48.63 32.04
N THR A 242 30.10 -48.21 30.99
CA THR A 242 30.40 -48.48 29.57
C THR A 242 29.29 -47.90 28.71
N GLY A 243 29.66 -47.28 27.58
CA GLY A 243 28.84 -46.32 26.85
C GLY A 243 27.63 -46.89 26.11
N ILE A 244 26.78 -45.97 25.63
CA ILE A 244 26.08 -45.95 24.33
C ILE A 244 25.16 -44.72 24.31
N HIS A 245 25.19 -44.03 23.17
CA HIS A 245 24.28 -42.96 22.74
C HIS A 245 22.81 -43.23 23.08
N TYR A 246 22.09 -42.22 23.57
CA TYR A 246 20.64 -42.13 23.39
C TYR A 246 20.26 -40.77 22.82
N ALA A 247 19.86 -40.83 21.54
CA ALA A 247 19.10 -39.80 20.86
C ALA A 247 17.65 -39.81 21.37
N ILE A 248 17.14 -38.64 21.76
CA ILE A 248 15.72 -38.31 21.89
C ILE A 248 15.61 -36.87 21.38
N CYS A 249 15.36 -36.68 20.08
CA CYS A 249 14.06 -36.55 19.43
C CYS A 249 13.34 -35.21 19.71
N GLN A 250 13.21 -34.45 18.62
CA GLN A 250 12.59 -33.15 18.29
C GLN A 250 11.11 -32.98 18.69
N PRO A 251 10.53 -31.75 18.67
CA PRO A 251 10.13 -31.02 17.45
C PRO A 251 10.56 -29.53 17.44
N ALA A 252 11.26 -29.05 16.40
CA ALA A 252 10.74 -28.48 15.15
C ALA A 252 10.01 -27.13 15.31
N ILE A 253 10.76 -26.03 15.27
CA ILE A 253 10.29 -24.70 14.82
C ILE A 253 11.34 -24.14 13.85
N MET A 254 10.90 -24.02 12.59
CA MET A 254 11.63 -23.44 11.46
C MET A 254 11.55 -21.91 11.58
N LEU A 255 12.65 -21.23 11.88
CA LEU A 255 12.78 -19.78 11.74
C LEU A 255 13.91 -19.49 10.74
N PHE A 256 13.54 -19.09 9.53
CA PHE A 256 14.47 -18.49 8.57
C PHE A 256 14.83 -17.08 9.07
N ILE A 257 16.08 -16.87 9.48
CA ILE A 257 16.68 -15.55 9.63
C ILE A 257 17.63 -15.35 8.45
N PHE A 258 17.27 -14.45 7.53
CA PHE A 258 18.16 -13.98 6.47
C PHE A 258 19.05 -12.86 7.03
N VAL A 259 20.36 -13.08 7.03
CA VAL A 259 21.39 -12.06 7.27
C VAL A 259 21.83 -11.55 5.91
N VAL A 260 21.65 -10.25 5.64
CA VAL A 260 22.24 -9.59 4.47
C VAL A 260 23.33 -8.64 4.97
N GLY A 261 24.58 -9.08 4.86
CA GLY A 261 25.76 -8.25 5.08
C GLY A 261 26.18 -7.56 3.80
N LYS A 262 26.46 -6.25 3.87
CA LYS A 262 27.04 -5.47 2.77
C LYS A 262 28.47 -5.07 3.17
N ILE A 263 29.45 -5.59 2.44
CA ILE A 263 30.87 -5.27 2.60
C ILE A 263 31.18 -4.05 1.71
N LEU A 264 31.57 -2.93 2.32
CA LEU A 264 32.27 -1.84 1.64
C LEU A 264 33.74 -2.22 1.45
N PRO A 265 34.36 -1.79 0.35
CA PRO A 265 35.74 -1.35 0.41
C PRO A 265 35.87 0.15 0.08
N ARG A 266 36.45 0.86 1.04
CA ARG A 266 36.97 2.22 0.93
C ARG A 266 38.38 2.11 0.34
N ARG A 267 38.69 2.85 -0.74
CA ARG A 267 40.06 3.30 -1.01
C ARG A 267 40.03 4.77 -1.45
N VAL A 268 40.78 5.54 -0.67
CA VAL A 268 41.41 6.81 -1.00
C VAL A 268 42.60 6.48 -1.88
N ILE A 269 42.71 7.05 -3.08
CA ILE A 269 43.57 8.20 -3.48
C ILE A 269 42.83 8.89 -4.62
#